data_AF-A0A945M6M2-F1
#
_entry.id   AF-A0A945M6M2-F1
#
_cell.length_a   1.000
_cell.length_b   1.000
_cell.length_c   1.000
_cell.angle_alpha   90.00
_cell.angle_beta   90.00
_cell.angle_gamma   90.00
#
_symmetry.space_group_name_H-M   'P 1'
#
loop_
_entity.id
_entity.type
_entity.pdbx_description
1 polymer ?
#
loop_
_entity_poly.entity_id
_entity_poly.type
_entity_poly.pdbx_seq_one_letter_code
_entity_poly.pdbx_strand_id
1 'polypeptide(L)'
;MSKRPSTGARRNAGKVVLGLACVLLPAAPAAAEVCDKIRPSWSPTDGPIGAVGEAVYHSSTGFGLVAAVLLVMGLVARHRLVRFASSGGLALMATPLASEWWNMHPIYREALAEGCLGPPYVSIAVLLALSVGMFHLAMRP
;
A
#
# COMPACT_ATOMS: atom_id res chain seq x y z
N MET A 1 84.66 10.66 4.04
CA MET A 1 83.35 11.06 3.46
C MET A 1 82.26 10.50 4.40
N SER A 2 81.80 11.13 5.49
CA SER A 2 81.18 12.44 5.76
C SER A 2 79.86 12.70 5.01
N LYS A 3 78.71 12.40 5.64
CA LYS A 3 77.69 13.40 6.03
C LYS A 3 76.52 12.79 6.84
N ARG A 4 76.07 13.57 7.81
CA ARG A 4 74.99 13.38 8.80
C ARG A 4 73.56 13.56 8.20
N PRO A 5 72.49 13.26 8.98
CA PRO A 5 71.10 13.19 8.50
C PRO A 5 70.41 14.56 8.44
N SER A 6 69.33 14.68 7.65
CA SER A 6 68.43 15.83 7.67
C SER A 6 66.96 15.41 7.73
N THR A 7 66.34 15.83 8.81
CA THR A 7 64.91 16.02 9.06
C THR A 7 64.20 16.74 7.91
N GLY A 8 63.00 16.27 7.58
CA GLY A 8 62.12 16.89 6.57
C GLY A 8 60.66 16.59 6.86
N ALA A 9 60.13 17.19 7.93
CA ALA A 9 58.69 17.30 8.14
C ALA A 9 58.11 18.28 7.12
N ARG A 10 57.18 17.83 6.26
CA ARG A 10 56.16 18.70 5.68
C ARG A 10 54.81 18.00 5.64
N ARG A 11 53.88 18.60 6.39
CA ARG A 11 52.44 18.39 6.40
C ARG A 11 51.86 18.51 5.00
N ASN A 12 50.76 17.79 4.76
CA ASN A 12 49.51 18.23 4.13
C ASN A 12 48.58 17.00 4.17
N ALA A 13 47.76 16.79 5.21
CA ALA A 13 46.50 17.49 5.46
C ALA A 13 45.75 17.74 4.15
N GLY A 14 44.79 16.87 3.80
CA GLY A 14 44.02 17.09 2.59
C GLY A 14 43.11 15.95 2.16
N LYS A 15 42.09 15.67 2.97
CA LYS A 15 40.78 15.16 2.52
C LYS A 15 40.75 13.74 1.96
N VAL A 16 40.72 12.78 2.88
CA VAL A 16 39.84 11.61 2.72
C VAL A 16 38.40 12.14 2.69
N VAL A 17 37.88 12.41 1.51
CA VAL A 17 36.43 12.51 1.26
C VAL A 17 36.11 11.46 0.21
N LEU A 18 36.32 10.21 0.60
CA LEU A 18 35.82 9.03 -0.09
C LEU A 18 34.59 8.55 0.69
N GLY A 19 33.54 9.34 0.63
CA GLY A 19 32.31 9.10 1.37
C GLY A 19 31.33 10.18 0.98
N LEU A 20 30.11 9.78 0.60
CA LEU A 20 28.98 10.65 0.27
C LEU A 20 28.91 11.16 -1.18
N ALA A 21 28.96 10.26 -2.17
CA ALA A 21 28.58 10.61 -3.57
C ALA A 21 27.54 9.67 -4.21
N CYS A 22 26.92 8.75 -3.46
CA CYS A 22 25.87 7.84 -3.98
C CYS A 22 24.47 8.03 -3.36
N VAL A 23 24.21 9.07 -2.56
CA VAL A 23 22.91 9.24 -1.85
C VAL A 23 22.00 10.29 -2.49
N LEU A 24 22.40 10.91 -3.60
CA LEU A 24 21.61 11.98 -4.25
C LEU A 24 21.46 11.77 -5.76
N LEU A 25 21.24 10.53 -6.19
CA LEU A 25 20.58 10.33 -7.49
C LEU A 25 19.08 10.58 -7.25
N PRO A 26 18.50 11.69 -7.75
CA PRO A 26 17.05 11.77 -7.82
C PRO A 26 16.62 10.63 -8.74
N ALA A 27 15.93 9.64 -8.18
CA ALA A 27 15.14 8.71 -8.96
C ALA A 27 14.01 9.54 -9.61
N ALA A 28 14.30 10.13 -10.76
CA ALA A 28 13.34 10.80 -11.61
C ALA A 28 13.51 10.24 -13.03
N PRO A 29 12.49 10.20 -13.90
CA PRO A 29 11.06 10.02 -13.74
C PRO A 29 10.63 8.84 -14.63
N ALA A 30 11.22 7.66 -14.43
CA ALA A 30 10.94 6.45 -15.23
C ALA A 30 10.09 5.41 -14.49
N ALA A 31 9.73 5.70 -13.23
CA ALA A 31 9.05 4.81 -12.29
C ALA A 31 7.74 5.43 -11.76
N ALA A 32 7.09 6.29 -12.53
CA ALA A 32 5.79 6.87 -12.19
C ALA A 32 4.79 6.79 -13.35
N GLU A 33 5.16 6.16 -14.47
CA GLU A 33 4.32 6.12 -15.67
C GLU A 33 3.03 5.35 -15.42
N VAL A 34 3.08 4.30 -14.57
CA VAL A 34 1.90 3.51 -14.21
C VAL A 34 1.09 4.23 -13.14
N CYS A 35 1.76 4.72 -12.09
CA CYS A 35 1.10 5.44 -11.01
C CYS A 35 0.41 6.74 -11.48
N ASP A 36 0.96 7.45 -12.46
CA ASP A 36 0.31 8.63 -13.07
C ASP A 36 -1.04 8.30 -13.73
N LYS A 37 -1.25 7.04 -14.15
CA LYS A 37 -2.54 6.61 -14.74
C LYS A 37 -3.52 6.07 -13.71
N ILE A 38 -3.02 5.36 -12.69
CA ILE A 38 -3.88 4.69 -11.70
C ILE A 38 -4.21 5.60 -10.52
N ARG A 39 -3.24 6.40 -10.07
CA ARG A 39 -3.32 7.33 -8.94
C ARG A 39 -2.71 8.69 -9.30
N PRO A 40 -3.36 9.49 -10.17
CA PRO A 40 -2.79 10.75 -10.66
C PRO A 40 -2.50 11.80 -9.56
N SER A 41 -3.10 11.63 -8.39
CA SER A 41 -2.91 12.51 -7.23
C SER A 41 -1.77 12.08 -6.32
N TRP A 42 -1.14 10.92 -6.55
CA TRP A 42 -0.02 10.43 -5.78
C TRP A 42 1.30 10.87 -6.44
N SER A 43 2.29 11.18 -5.63
CA SER A 43 3.63 11.52 -6.06
C SER A 43 4.67 10.67 -5.32
N PRO A 44 5.86 10.44 -5.90
CA PRO A 44 6.94 9.73 -5.22
C PRO A 44 7.35 10.36 -3.88
N THR A 45 7.10 11.67 -3.70
CA THR A 45 7.35 12.38 -2.43
C THR A 45 6.38 12.03 -1.31
N ASP A 46 5.20 11.48 -1.63
CA ASP A 46 4.23 11.01 -0.62
C ASP A 46 4.67 9.68 0.01
N GLY A 47 5.62 8.99 -0.62
CA GLY A 47 6.12 7.70 -0.18
C GLY A 47 5.18 6.53 -0.52
N PRO A 48 5.62 5.29 -0.24
CA PRO A 48 4.86 4.09 -0.57
C PRO A 48 3.60 3.94 0.29
N ILE A 49 2.48 3.58 -0.35
CA ILE A 49 1.21 3.31 0.30
C ILE A 49 1.27 1.92 0.95
N GLY A 50 1.13 1.88 2.27
CA GLY A 50 0.97 0.62 3.01
C GLY A 50 -0.44 0.05 2.90
N ALA A 51 -0.64 -1.18 3.38
CA ALA A 51 -1.94 -1.86 3.32
C ALA A 51 -3.09 -1.12 4.02
N VAL A 52 -2.78 -0.40 5.11
CA VAL A 52 -3.76 0.44 5.81
C VAL A 52 -4.15 1.64 4.95
N GLY A 53 -3.18 2.27 4.29
CA GLY A 53 -3.45 3.37 3.35
C GLY A 53 -4.32 2.92 2.18
N GLU A 54 -4.08 1.72 1.67
CA GLU A 54 -4.92 1.14 0.62
C GLU A 54 -6.35 0.86 1.13
N ALA A 55 -6.49 0.36 2.36
CA ALA A 55 -7.81 0.16 2.97
C ALA A 55 -8.57 1.47 3.19
N VAL A 56 -7.88 2.53 3.62
CA VAL A 56 -8.46 3.88 3.72
C VAL A 56 -8.90 4.36 2.35
N TYR A 57 -8.06 4.19 1.32
CA TYR A 57 -8.45 4.54 -0.03
C TYR A 57 -9.70 3.79 -0.50
N HIS A 58 -9.73 2.45 -0.39
CA HIS A 58 -10.91 1.68 -0.74
C HIS A 58 -12.16 2.16 0.00
N SER A 59 -12.04 2.50 1.28
CA SER A 59 -13.15 3.05 2.08
C SER A 59 -13.67 4.40 1.58
N SER A 60 -12.80 5.21 0.96
CA SER A 60 -13.13 6.53 0.41
C SER A 60 -13.67 6.49 -1.04
N THR A 61 -13.64 5.33 -1.69
CA THR A 61 -14.14 5.14 -3.06
C THR A 61 -15.59 4.65 -3.07
N GLY A 62 -16.20 4.56 -4.26
CA GLY A 62 -17.52 3.95 -4.41
C GLY A 62 -17.60 2.51 -3.86
N PHE A 63 -16.48 1.77 -3.86
CA PHE A 63 -16.38 0.45 -3.24
C PHE A 63 -16.66 0.50 -1.73
N GLY A 64 -16.01 1.42 -1.02
CA GLY A 64 -16.25 1.65 0.41
C GLY A 64 -17.69 2.05 0.71
N LEU A 65 -18.28 2.89 -0.13
CA LEU A 65 -19.67 3.33 0.01
C LEU A 65 -20.65 2.14 -0.10
N VAL A 66 -20.48 1.27 -1.09
CA VAL A 66 -21.31 0.07 -1.25
C VAL A 66 -21.16 -0.86 -0.04
N ALA A 67 -19.93 -1.09 0.43
CA ALA A 67 -19.69 -1.90 1.63
C ALA A 67 -20.38 -1.29 2.87
N ALA A 68 -20.31 0.03 3.04
CA ALA A 68 -20.98 0.74 4.13
C ALA A 68 -22.51 0.61 4.05
N VAL A 69 -23.10 0.75 2.86
CA VAL A 69 -24.55 0.56 2.65
C VAL A 69 -24.97 -0.86 2.99
N LEU A 70 -24.24 -1.89 2.51
CA LEU A 70 -24.53 -3.28 2.84
C LEU A 70 -24.45 -3.55 4.34
N LEU A 71 -23.44 -2.98 5.01
CA LEU A 71 -23.26 -3.09 6.44
C LEU A 71 -24.44 -2.46 7.20
N VAL A 72 -24.79 -1.20 6.90
CA VAL A 72 -25.90 -0.49 7.54
C VAL A 72 -27.23 -1.20 7.30
N MET A 73 -27.49 -1.63 6.06
CA MET A 73 -28.68 -2.40 5.70
C MET A 73 -28.78 -3.69 6.52
N GLY A 74 -27.68 -4.43 6.67
CA GLY A 74 -27.66 -5.66 7.46
C GLY A 74 -27.86 -5.40 8.97
N LEU A 75 -27.27 -4.34 9.51
CA LEU A 75 -27.40 -3.99 10.92
C LEU A 75 -28.81 -3.51 11.29
N VAL A 76 -29.44 -2.71 10.43
CA VAL A 76 -30.77 -2.12 10.69
C VAL A 76 -31.89 -3.09 10.34
N ALA A 77 -31.68 -4.00 9.38
CA ALA A 77 -32.70 -4.96 8.98
C ALA A 77 -33.06 -5.92 10.13
N ARG A 78 -34.37 -6.07 10.35
CA ARG A 78 -34.93 -7.12 11.22
C ARG A 78 -35.05 -8.45 10.50
N HIS A 79 -35.08 -8.43 9.17
CA HIS A 79 -35.32 -9.61 8.35
C HIS A 79 -34.02 -10.41 8.13
N ARG A 80 -34.03 -11.70 8.49
CA ARG A 80 -32.84 -12.57 8.40
C ARG A 80 -32.28 -12.67 6.98
N LEU A 81 -33.14 -12.73 5.96
CA LEU A 81 -32.66 -12.78 4.56
C LEU A 81 -31.86 -11.55 4.15
N VAL A 82 -32.20 -10.36 4.67
CA VAL A 82 -31.45 -9.14 4.36
C VAL A 82 -30.06 -9.21 5.00
N ARG A 83 -29.95 -9.74 6.22
CA ARG A 83 -28.66 -9.96 6.87
C ARG A 83 -27.79 -10.97 6.12
N PHE A 84 -28.38 -12.08 5.65
CA PHE A 84 -27.67 -13.04 4.81
C PHE A 84 -27.22 -12.42 3.48
N ALA A 85 -28.09 -11.64 2.83
CA ALA A 85 -27.74 -10.94 1.60
C ALA A 85 -26.61 -9.92 1.83
N SER A 86 -26.66 -9.14 2.91
CA SER A 86 -25.58 -8.21 3.29
C SER A 86 -24.26 -8.94 3.60
N SER A 87 -24.31 -10.03 4.35
CA SER A 87 -23.14 -10.88 4.63
C SER A 87 -22.52 -11.42 3.35
N GLY A 88 -23.34 -12.05 2.49
CA GLY A 88 -22.92 -12.57 1.19
C GLY A 88 -22.36 -11.47 0.28
N GLY A 89 -23.00 -10.30 0.24
CA GLY A 89 -22.53 -9.14 -0.52
C GLY A 89 -21.15 -8.67 -0.07
N LEU A 90 -20.93 -8.51 1.24
CA LEU A 90 -19.62 -8.15 1.80
C LEU A 90 -18.54 -9.20 1.46
N ALA A 91 -18.87 -10.49 1.55
CA ALA A 91 -17.96 -11.56 1.14
C ALA A 91 -17.65 -11.51 -0.36
N LEU A 92 -18.66 -11.30 -1.20
CA LEU A 92 -18.51 -11.19 -2.65
C LEU A 92 -17.61 -10.02 -3.04
N MET A 93 -17.71 -8.88 -2.34
CA MET A 93 -16.82 -7.73 -2.56
C MET A 93 -15.36 -8.01 -2.24
N ALA A 94 -15.06 -8.96 -1.35
CA ALA A 94 -13.68 -9.38 -1.06
C ALA A 94 -13.08 -10.21 -2.21
N THR A 95 -13.90 -10.85 -3.04
CA THR A 95 -13.44 -11.74 -4.11
C THR A 95 -12.65 -11.05 -5.22
N PRO A 96 -13.04 -9.89 -5.80
CA PRO A 96 -12.21 -9.23 -6.80
C PRO A 96 -10.87 -8.78 -6.22
N LEU A 97 -10.85 -8.25 -4.99
CA LEU A 97 -9.60 -7.86 -4.31
C LEU A 97 -8.65 -9.06 -4.12
N ALA A 98 -9.19 -10.20 -3.71
CA ALA A 98 -8.42 -11.43 -3.54
C ALA A 98 -7.97 -12.01 -4.90
N SER A 99 -8.82 -11.93 -5.93
CA SER A 99 -8.53 -12.42 -7.28
C SER A 99 -7.42 -11.61 -7.94
N GLU A 100 -7.49 -10.28 -7.87
CA GLU A 100 -6.44 -9.38 -8.38
C GLU A 100 -5.12 -9.62 -7.63
N TRP A 101 -5.18 -9.88 -6.32
CA TRP A 101 -3.98 -10.19 -5.55
C TRP A 101 -3.36 -11.54 -5.96
N TRP A 102 -4.18 -12.57 -6.17
CA TRP A 102 -3.71 -13.91 -6.50
C TRP A 102 -3.25 -14.03 -7.96
N ASN A 103 -3.96 -13.38 -8.88
CA ASN A 103 -3.70 -13.37 -10.31
C ASN A 103 -3.17 -12.00 -10.76
N MET A 104 -2.14 -11.54 -10.04
CA MET A 104 -1.62 -10.19 -10.15
C MET A 104 -1.24 -9.80 -11.58
N HIS A 105 -2.01 -8.87 -12.16
CA HIS A 105 -1.70 -8.31 -13.47
C HIS A 105 -0.34 -7.58 -13.44
N PRO A 106 0.41 -7.57 -14.56
CA PRO A 106 1.71 -6.89 -14.63
C PRO A 106 1.63 -5.42 -14.21
N ILE A 107 0.58 -4.72 -14.64
CA ILE A 107 0.33 -3.32 -14.28
C ILE A 107 0.20 -3.12 -12.77
N TYR A 108 -0.51 -4.02 -12.08
CA TYR A 108 -0.67 -3.96 -10.62
C TYR A 108 0.66 -4.24 -9.90
N ARG A 109 1.46 -5.17 -10.42
CA ARG A 109 2.79 -5.47 -9.88
C ARG A 109 3.73 -4.28 -9.99
N GLU A 110 3.77 -3.61 -11.14
CA GLU A 110 4.59 -2.41 -11.32
C GLU A 110 4.11 -1.27 -10.41
N ALA A 111 2.80 -1.05 -10.29
CA ALA A 111 2.25 -0.03 -9.38
C ALA A 111 2.57 -0.31 -7.89
N LEU A 112 2.62 -1.58 -7.46
CA LEU A 112 3.11 -1.95 -6.13
C LEU A 112 4.63 -1.69 -5.97
N ALA A 113 5.42 -1.91 -7.03
CA ALA A 113 6.86 -1.66 -7.01
C ALA A 113 7.19 -0.16 -6.99
N GLU A 114 6.41 0.65 -7.69
CA GLU A 114 6.44 2.12 -7.66
C GLU A 114 5.92 2.66 -6.31
N GLY A 115 5.04 1.90 -5.63
CA GLY A 115 4.57 2.18 -4.28
C GLY A 115 3.29 3.02 -4.21
N CYS A 116 2.65 3.36 -5.32
CA CYS A 116 1.37 4.07 -5.31
C CYS A 116 0.17 3.18 -4.99
N LEU A 117 0.35 1.86 -4.93
CA LEU A 117 -0.63 0.92 -4.42
C LEU A 117 -0.07 0.21 -3.20
N GLY A 118 -0.93 -0.03 -2.22
CA GLY A 118 -0.65 -0.94 -1.12
C GLY A 118 -1.25 -2.33 -1.36
N PRO A 119 -0.73 -3.35 -0.67
CA PRO A 119 -1.31 -4.68 -0.73
C PRO A 119 -2.71 -4.70 -0.07
N PRO A 120 -3.72 -5.38 -0.66
CA PRO A 120 -5.13 -5.21 -0.28
C PRO A 120 -5.56 -6.08 0.91
N TYR A 121 -4.63 -6.78 1.59
CA TYR A 121 -4.98 -7.79 2.60
C TYR A 121 -5.79 -7.22 3.78
N VAL A 122 -5.55 -5.97 4.18
CA VAL A 122 -6.35 -5.32 5.25
C VAL A 122 -7.79 -5.14 4.79
N SER A 123 -8.01 -4.69 3.55
CA SER A 123 -9.36 -4.51 3.00
C SER A 123 -10.11 -5.83 2.94
N ILE A 124 -9.44 -6.89 2.45
CA ILE A 124 -9.99 -8.24 2.38
C ILE A 124 -10.35 -8.74 3.78
N ALA A 125 -9.43 -8.62 4.75
CA ALA A 125 -9.65 -9.06 6.12
C ALA A 125 -10.84 -8.34 6.78
N VAL A 126 -10.97 -7.03 6.58
CA VAL A 126 -12.09 -6.24 7.11
C VAL A 126 -13.42 -6.69 6.50
N LEU A 127 -13.50 -6.85 5.18
CA LEU A 127 -14.73 -7.29 4.51
C LEU A 127 -15.16 -8.69 4.98
N LEU A 128 -14.22 -9.62 5.11
CA LEU A 128 -14.50 -10.97 5.61
C LEU A 128 -14.94 -10.95 7.08
N ALA A 129 -14.28 -10.16 7.92
CA ALA A 129 -14.67 -10.03 9.33
C ALA A 129 -16.10 -9.45 9.47
N LEU A 130 -16.43 -8.42 8.69
CA LEU A 130 -17.78 -7.85 8.66
C LEU A 130 -18.82 -8.84 8.12
N SER A 131 -18.47 -9.58 7.08
CA SER A 131 -19.31 -10.65 6.53
C SER A 131 -19.63 -11.72 7.57
N VAL A 132 -18.61 -12.23 8.26
CA VAL A 132 -18.76 -13.26 9.31
C VAL A 132 -19.59 -12.71 10.48
N GLY A 133 -19.31 -11.48 10.93
CA GLY A 133 -20.10 -10.81 11.96
C GLY A 133 -21.58 -10.70 11.58
N MET A 134 -21.87 -10.29 10.34
CA MET A 134 -23.24 -10.19 9.83
C MET A 134 -23.91 -11.56 9.72
N PHE A 135 -23.18 -12.58 9.29
CA PHE A 135 -23.66 -13.97 9.24
C PHE A 135 -24.07 -14.47 10.63
N HIS A 136 -23.24 -14.21 11.64
CA HIS A 136 -23.58 -14.54 13.03
C HIS A 136 -24.84 -13.80 13.50
N LEU A 137 -25.01 -12.52 13.15
CA LEU A 137 -26.24 -11.77 13.45
C LEU A 137 -27.48 -12.32 12.73
N ALA A 138 -27.31 -12.91 11.54
CA ALA A 138 -28.39 -13.54 10.79
C ALA A 138 -28.84 -14.87 11.42
N MET A 139 -27.91 -15.60 12.03
CA MET A 139 -28.17 -16.89 12.69
C MET A 139 -28.73 -16.75 14.12
N ARG A 140 -28.66 -15.57 14.73
CA ARG A 140 -29.23 -15.37 16.08
C ARG A 140 -30.76 -15.57 16.04
N PRO A 141 -31.31 -16.37 16.98
CA PRO A 141 -32.74 -16.68 17.03
C PRO A 141 -33.61 -15.45 17.26
#